data_AF-A0A950UTE2-F1
#
_entry.id   AF-A0A950UTE2-F1
#
_cell.length_a   1.000
_cell.length_b   1.000
_cell.length_c   1.000
_cell.angle_alpha   90.00
_cell.angle_beta   90.00
_cell.angle_gamma   90.00
#
_symmetry.space_group_name_H-M   'P 1'
#
loop_
_entity.id
_entity.type
_entity.pdbx_description
1 polymer ?
#
loop_
_entity_poly.entity_id
_entity_poly.type
_entity_poly.pdbx_seq_one_letter_code
_entity_poly.pdbx_strand_id
1 'polypeptide(L)' 'MKAIRFEQTGGPEVLQYVEVDLPPPPAGHVRVKHTAIGVNFIDTY' A
#
# COMPACT_ATOMS: atom_id res chain seq x y z
N MET A 1 -8.41 6.27 -2.87
CA MET A 1 -7.89 5.09 -3.62
C MET A 1 -7.78 3.90 -2.67
N LYS A 2 -7.89 2.67 -3.18
CA LYS A 2 -7.88 1.46 -2.36
C LYS A 2 -6.48 0.90 -2.08
N ALA A 3 -6.11 0.69 -0.82
CA ALA A 3 -4.80 0.19 -0.40
C ALA A 3 -4.92 -0.93 0.65
N ILE A 4 -3.86 -1.71 0.81
CA ILE A 4 -3.65 -2.59 1.97
C ILE A 4 -2.86 -1.81 3.03
N ARG A 5 -3.33 -1.79 4.28
CA ARG A 5 -2.66 -1.17 5.44
C ARG A 5 -2.76 -2.08 6.67
N PHE A 6 -1.88 -1.89 7.63
CA PHE A 6 -1.94 -2.50 8.96
C PHE A 6 -1.45 -1.48 10.00
N GLU A 7 -2.07 -1.45 11.18
CA GLU A 7 -1.74 -0.50 12.26
C GLU A 7 -0.98 -1.15 13.42
N GLN A 8 -0.95 -2.49 13.43
CA GLN A 8 -0.24 -3.31 14.41
C GLN A 8 0.45 -4.47 13.70
N THR A 9 1.53 -4.98 14.29
CA THR A 9 2.20 -6.17 13.78
C THR A 9 1.38 -7.43 14.10
N GLY A 10 1.49 -8.44 13.25
CA GLY A 10 0.75 -9.70 13.38
C GLY A 10 0.90 -10.55 12.12
N GLY A 11 0.10 -11.61 12.02
CA GLY A 11 -0.01 -12.37 10.79
C GLY A 11 -0.86 -11.64 9.74
N PRO A 12 -1.18 -12.30 8.62
CA PRO A 12 -1.96 -11.72 7.53
C PRO A 12 -3.33 -11.16 7.95
N GLU A 13 -3.88 -11.60 9.09
CA GLU A 13 -5.14 -11.14 9.66
C GLU A 13 -5.16 -9.65 10.04
N VAL A 14 -3.98 -9.02 10.22
CA VAL A 14 -3.91 -7.58 10.50
C VAL A 14 -3.99 -6.71 9.24
N LEU A 15 -3.92 -7.31 8.05
CA LEU A 15 -3.98 -6.59 6.77
C LEU A 15 -5.42 -6.17 6.45
N GLN A 16 -5.61 -4.87 6.25
CA GLN A 16 -6.92 -4.27 5.98
C GLN A 16 -6.95 -3.61 4.61
N TYR A 17 -8.03 -3.87 3.86
CA TYR A 17 -8.30 -3.21 2.59
C TYR A 17 -9.12 -1.93 2.82
N VAL A 18 -8.48 -0.77 2.67
CA VAL A 18 -9.04 0.51 3.08
C VAL A 18 -9.03 1.54 1.95
N GLU A 19 -9.92 2.52 2.03
CA GLU A 19 -9.88 3.72 1.19
C GLU A 19 -8.92 4.73 1.81
N VAL A 20 -8.06 5.35 1.00
CA VAL A 20 -7.09 6.37 1.45
C VAL A 20 -7.13 7.59 0.53
N ASP A 21 -6.96 8.77 1.12
CA ASP A 21 -6.75 10.00 0.36
C ASP A 21 -5.36 10.01 -0.27
N LEU A 22 -5.27 10.43 -1.54
CA LEU A 22 -4.01 10.49 -2.28
C LEU A 22 -3.80 11.88 -2.89
N PRO A 23 -3.11 12.78 -2.16
CA PRO A 23 -2.84 14.13 -2.63
C PRO A 23 -1.92 14.14 -3.86
N PRO A 24 -1.95 15.20 -4.69
CA PRO A 24 -1.09 15.35 -5.87
C PRO A 24 0.40 15.08 -5.56
N PRO A 25 1.16 14.48 -6.50
CA PRO A 25 2.58 14.29 -6.30
C PRO A 25 3.31 15.65 -6.21
N PRO A 26 4.36 15.77 -5.36
CA PRO A 26 5.21 16.94 -5.34
C PRO A 26 5.97 17.15 -6.66
N ALA A 27 6.58 18.33 -6.81
CA ALA A 27 7.47 18.59 -7.95
C ALA A 27 8.58 17.52 -8.04
N GLY A 28 8.88 17.08 -9.26
CA GLY A 28 9.88 16.03 -9.53
C GLY A 28 9.43 14.59 -9.26
N HIS A 29 8.19 14.37 -8.78
CA HIS A 29 7.63 13.04 -8.55
C HIS A 29 6.61 12.66 -9.64
N VAL A 30 6.41 11.36 -9.84
CA VAL A 30 5.39 10.83 -10.75
C VAL A 30 4.34 10.03 -9.98
N ARG A 31 3.12 9.99 -10.51
CA ARG A 31 2.04 9.14 -10.00
C ARG A 31 1.83 7.97 -10.94
N VAL A 32 1.86 6.76 -10.39
CA VAL A 32 1.64 5.52 -11.15
C VAL A 32 0.31 4.90 -10.74
N LYS A 33 -0.50 4.52 -11.73
CA LYS A 33 -1.69 3.70 -11.53
C LYS A 33 -1.29 2.23 -11.66
N HIS A 34 -1.20 1.53 -10.54
CA HIS A 34 -0.86 0.11 -10.51
C HIS A 34 -1.96 -0.73 -11.19
N THR A 35 -1.54 -1.64 -12.08
CA THR A 35 -2.40 -2.69 -12.68
C THR A 35 -2.10 -4.07 -12.09
N ALA A 36 -0.88 -4.24 -11.56
CA ALA A 36 -0.42 -5.39 -10.79
C ALA A 36 0.57 -4.92 -9.72
N ILE A 37 0.67 -5.66 -8.61
CA ILE A 37 1.60 -5.42 -7.50
C ILE A 37 2.17 -6.78 -7.08
N GLY A 38 3.49 -6.91 -7.07
CA GLY A 38 4.18 -8.13 -6.63
C GLY A 38 4.32 -8.17 -5.11
N VAL A 39 4.23 -9.37 -4.53
CA VAL A 39 4.54 -9.63 -3.12
C VAL A 39 5.90 -10.32 -3.01
N ASN A 40 6.68 -9.95 -1.99
CA ASN A 40 8.03 -10.42 -1.76
C ASN A 40 8.18 -10.98 -0.35
N PHE A 41 9.17 -11.85 -0.15
CA PHE A 41 9.48 -12.40 1.18
C PHE A 41 9.80 -11.32 2.24
N ILE A 42 10.39 -10.19 1.83
CA ILE A 42 10.67 -9.06 2.74
C ILE A 42 9.40 -8.41 3.30
N ASP A 43 8.24 -8.66 2.70
CA ASP A 43 6.97 -8.11 3.19
C ASP A 43 6.49 -8.80 4.49
N THR A 44 7.15 -9.89 4.92
CA THR A 44 6.72 -10.72 6.06
C THR A 44 7.77 -10.96 7.15
N TYR A 45 9.01 -10.47 6.99
CA TYR A 45 10.10 -10.71 7.96
C TYR A 45 10.29 -9.59 8.98
#